data_AF-A0A4B9HT44-F1
#
_entry.id   AF-A0A4B9HT44-F1
#
_cell.length_a   1.000
_cell.length_b   1.000
_cell.length_c   1.000
_cell.angle_alpha   90.00
_cell.angle_beta   90.00
_cell.angle_gamma   90.00
#
_symmetry.space_group_name_H-M   'P 1'
#
loop_
_entity.id
_entity.type
_entity.pdbx_description
1 polymer ?
#
loop_
_entity_poly.entity_id
_entity_poly.type
_entity_poly.pdbx_seq_one_letter_code
_entity_poly.pdbx_strand_id
1 'polypeptide(L)'
;MVAKNLIEQDGLTLVDLLINANDSVISLSLIPFCALYCKSAKEFLNINSNNNEANKEVTDIRNGLKIFTEKFSKGKKMAYNSDNQENEYFKSLLRFRFTKKLNTHLNLGVYFDKYGKVIFNTQLANFYLNIPKNKSVSMNKHTFIVGKRLGEETAEILVHHCYSNIEKNNKINHNDIPKYGYIDFNTNKENVFFSDQFNKETNLIFLHMLSTVGFTNNMLIPILKKRETWLLRIMYINVHNTILGIKKVIQHLKQNSTKDFNIPEIDD
;
A
#
# COMPACT_ATOMS: atom_id res chain seq x y z
N MET A 1 -2.23 -24.13 20.09
CA MET A 1 -0.83 -24.35 19.67
C MET A 1 -0.60 -23.97 18.21
N VAL A 2 -1.39 -24.50 17.25
CA VAL A 2 -1.21 -24.21 15.80
C VAL A 2 -1.38 -22.72 15.43
N ALA A 3 -2.42 -22.04 15.93
CA ALA A 3 -2.69 -20.64 15.57
C ALA A 3 -1.63 -19.65 16.09
N LYS A 4 -1.12 -19.88 17.31
CA LYS A 4 -0.05 -19.05 17.89
C LYS A 4 1.27 -19.17 17.11
N ASN A 5 1.59 -20.38 16.65
CA ASN A 5 2.76 -20.61 15.80
C ASN A 5 2.62 -19.89 14.45
N LEU A 6 1.41 -19.88 13.86
CA LEU A 6 1.15 -19.12 12.62
C LEU A 6 1.32 -17.61 12.82
N ILE A 7 0.82 -17.06 13.94
CA ILE A 7 1.02 -15.64 14.27
C ILE A 7 2.52 -15.34 14.40
N GLU A 8 3.26 -16.18 15.12
CA GLU A 8 4.71 -16.01 15.27
C GLU A 8 5.43 -16.05 13.91
N GLN A 9 5.13 -17.03 13.06
CA GLN A 9 5.73 -17.16 11.73
C GLN A 9 5.41 -15.98 10.82
N ASP A 10 4.17 -15.48 10.84
CA ASP A 10 3.76 -14.31 10.06
C ASP A 10 4.51 -13.06 10.49
N GLY A 11 4.62 -12.83 11.80
CA GLY A 11 5.36 -11.71 12.34
C GLY A 11 6.85 -11.80 12.04
N LEU A 12 7.47 -12.97 12.20
CA LEU A 12 8.87 -13.19 11.82
C LEU A 12 9.09 -12.96 10.31
N THR A 13 8.14 -13.36 9.46
CA THR A 13 8.23 -13.11 8.01
C THR A 13 8.20 -11.63 7.67
N LEU A 14 7.32 -10.87 8.32
CA LEU A 14 7.27 -9.42 8.15
C LEU A 14 8.56 -8.74 8.62
N VAL A 15 9.06 -9.12 9.80
CA VAL A 15 10.30 -8.57 10.36
C VAL A 15 11.50 -8.89 9.47
N ASP A 16 11.59 -10.10 8.93
CA ASP A 16 12.66 -10.50 8.03
C ASP A 16 12.67 -9.62 6.77
N LEU A 17 11.52 -9.51 6.11
CA LEU A 17 11.38 -8.67 4.92
C LEU A 17 11.71 -7.20 5.20
N LEU A 18 11.34 -6.65 6.35
CA LEU A 18 11.62 -5.26 6.69
C LEU A 18 13.09 -4.99 7.03
N ILE A 19 13.78 -5.94 7.67
CA ILE A 19 15.18 -5.78 8.10
C ILE A 19 16.14 -6.18 6.97
N ASN A 20 15.91 -7.34 6.35
CA ASN A 20 16.88 -7.99 5.47
C ASN A 20 16.68 -7.64 3.99
N ALA A 21 15.47 -7.28 3.56
CA ALA A 21 15.29 -6.83 2.17
C ALA A 21 15.92 -5.44 1.96
N ASN A 22 15.86 -4.55 2.97
CA ASN A 22 16.46 -3.21 2.92
C ASN A 22 16.10 -2.43 1.63
N ASP A 23 14.81 -2.40 1.32
CA ASP A 23 14.27 -1.80 0.10
C ASP A 23 13.04 -0.93 0.41
N SER A 24 13.00 0.27 -0.16
CA SER A 24 11.98 1.26 0.15
C SER A 24 10.61 0.91 -0.45
N VAL A 25 10.58 0.31 -1.65
CA VAL A 25 9.34 -0.14 -2.29
C VAL A 25 8.74 -1.28 -1.47
N ILE A 26 9.56 -2.22 -1.02
CA ILE A 26 9.11 -3.31 -0.14
C ILE A 26 8.59 -2.75 1.17
N SER A 27 9.38 -1.93 1.86
CA SER A 27 9.02 -1.37 3.16
C SER A 27 7.70 -0.61 3.12
N LEU A 28 7.53 0.27 2.12
CA LEU A 28 6.31 1.07 1.97
C LEU A 28 5.10 0.23 1.54
N SER A 29 5.30 -0.79 0.72
CA SER A 29 4.22 -1.69 0.29
C SER A 29 3.77 -2.65 1.40
N LEU A 30 4.64 -2.95 2.37
CA LEU A 30 4.35 -3.83 3.51
C LEU A 30 3.60 -3.13 4.65
N ILE A 31 3.57 -1.80 4.71
CA ILE A 31 2.85 -1.01 5.75
C ILE A 31 1.44 -1.56 6.02
N PRO A 32 0.54 -1.69 5.03
CA PRO A 32 -0.80 -2.19 5.27
C PRO A 32 -0.86 -3.63 5.76
N PHE A 33 0.11 -4.47 5.40
CA PHE A 33 0.19 -5.86 5.86
C PHE A 33 0.74 -5.97 7.28
N CYS A 34 1.66 -5.09 7.67
CA CYS A 34 2.09 -4.94 9.07
C CYS A 34 0.91 -4.54 9.96
N ALA A 35 0.14 -3.53 9.52
CA ALA A 35 -1.05 -3.11 10.25
C ALA A 35 -2.12 -4.22 10.34
N LEU A 36 -2.32 -4.97 9.26
CA LEU A 36 -3.20 -6.14 9.26
C LEU A 36 -2.73 -7.19 10.27
N TYR A 37 -1.44 -7.54 10.27
CA TYR A 37 -0.85 -8.47 11.21
C TYR A 37 -1.08 -8.01 12.66
N CYS A 38 -0.70 -6.77 13.00
CA CYS A 38 -0.86 -6.23 14.35
C CYS A 38 -2.31 -6.30 14.81
N LYS A 39 -3.25 -5.92 13.94
CA LYS A 39 -4.68 -5.94 14.29
C LYS A 39 -5.19 -7.35 14.53
N SER A 40 -4.94 -8.26 13.59
CA SER A 40 -5.43 -9.64 13.66
C SER A 40 -4.79 -10.44 14.79
N ALA A 41 -3.51 -10.25 15.06
CA ALA A 41 -2.82 -10.92 16.15
C ALA A 41 -3.33 -10.45 17.52
N LYS A 42 -3.53 -9.13 17.71
CA LYS A 42 -4.09 -8.59 18.95
C LYS A 42 -5.51 -9.05 19.21
N GLU A 43 -6.36 -9.07 18.18
CA GLU A 43 -7.72 -9.60 18.27
C GLU A 43 -7.71 -11.07 18.68
N PHE A 44 -6.85 -11.89 18.08
CA PHE A 44 -6.75 -13.31 18.39
C PHE A 44 -6.22 -13.58 19.81
N LEU A 45 -5.22 -12.82 20.23
CA LEU A 45 -4.53 -12.99 21.52
C LEU A 45 -5.21 -12.23 22.68
N ASN A 46 -6.32 -11.54 22.42
CA ASN A 46 -7.03 -10.67 23.37
C ASN A 46 -6.12 -9.61 24.02
N ILE A 47 -5.26 -8.98 23.23
CA ILE A 47 -4.33 -7.95 23.68
C ILE A 47 -5.03 -6.60 23.71
N ASN A 48 -5.19 -6.03 24.90
CA ASN A 48 -5.73 -4.68 25.07
C ASN A 48 -4.69 -3.64 24.64
N SER A 49 -5.06 -2.78 23.70
CA SER A 49 -4.19 -1.69 23.29
C SER A 49 -4.33 -0.54 24.29
N ASN A 50 -3.29 -0.31 25.09
CA ASN A 50 -3.25 0.82 26.02
C ASN A 50 -3.12 2.18 25.30
N ASN A 51 -2.71 2.19 24.03
CA ASN A 51 -2.58 3.38 23.20
C ASN A 51 -3.69 3.48 22.15
N ASN A 52 -4.72 4.26 22.47
CA ASN A 52 -5.89 4.46 21.61
C ASN A 52 -5.55 5.12 20.26
N GLU A 53 -4.57 6.02 20.23
CA GLU A 53 -4.15 6.72 19.00
C GLU A 53 -3.43 5.76 18.05
N ALA A 54 -2.47 4.97 18.56
CA ALA A 54 -1.76 3.97 17.77
C ALA A 54 -2.71 2.89 17.24
N ASN A 55 -3.65 2.41 18.07
CA ASN A 55 -4.63 1.41 17.64
C ASN A 55 -5.56 1.94 16.54
N LYS A 56 -5.96 3.22 16.63
CA LYS A 56 -6.74 3.87 15.58
C LYS A 56 -5.95 3.98 14.27
N GLU A 57 -4.70 4.43 14.33
CA GLU A 57 -3.84 4.55 13.15
C GLU A 57 -3.60 3.20 12.48
N VAL A 58 -3.26 2.15 13.24
CA VAL A 58 -3.14 0.76 12.73
C VAL A 58 -4.44 0.30 12.07
N THR A 59 -5.58 0.60 12.69
CA THR A 59 -6.89 0.23 12.14
C THR A 59 -7.17 0.95 10.82
N ASP A 60 -6.86 2.24 10.74
CA ASP A 60 -7.05 3.07 9.54
C ASP A 60 -6.15 2.58 8.39
N ILE A 61 -4.87 2.30 8.68
CA ILE A 61 -3.91 1.74 7.71
C ILE A 61 -4.41 0.38 7.18
N ARG A 62 -4.81 -0.52 8.07
CA ARG A 62 -5.36 -1.84 7.69
C ARG A 62 -6.60 -1.69 6.82
N ASN A 63 -7.50 -0.77 7.16
CA ASN A 63 -8.72 -0.53 6.38
C ASN A 63 -8.42 0.02 4.99
N GLY A 64 -7.26 0.67 4.81
CA GLY A 64 -6.73 1.05 3.51
C GLY A 64 -6.62 -0.11 2.50
N LEU A 65 -6.45 -1.37 2.94
CA LEU A 65 -6.47 -2.54 2.05
C LEU A 65 -7.82 -2.75 1.35
N LYS A 66 -8.91 -2.29 1.96
CA LYS A 66 -10.29 -2.48 1.49
C LYS A 66 -10.88 -1.24 0.85
N ILE A 67 -10.10 -0.15 0.72
CA ILE A 67 -10.64 1.16 0.29
C ILE A 67 -11.35 1.11 -1.07
N PHE A 68 -10.92 0.22 -1.97
CA PHE A 68 -11.52 0.04 -3.28
C PHE A 68 -12.70 -0.95 -3.30
N THR A 69 -12.87 -1.78 -2.26
CA THR A 69 -13.99 -2.72 -2.17
C THR A 69 -15.30 -2.07 -1.69
N GLU A 70 -15.20 -0.87 -1.12
CA GLU A 70 -16.34 -0.12 -0.59
C GLU A 70 -17.12 0.62 -1.71
N LYS A 71 -17.75 1.76 -1.39
CA LYS A 71 -18.40 2.61 -2.40
C LYS A 71 -17.32 3.24 -3.28
N PHE A 72 -17.53 3.25 -4.61
CA PHE A 72 -16.63 3.91 -5.57
C PHE A 72 -16.29 5.35 -5.17
N SER A 73 -17.27 6.10 -4.62
CA SER A 73 -17.05 7.47 -4.14
C SER A 73 -15.99 7.59 -3.04
N LYS A 74 -15.80 6.56 -2.21
CA LYS A 74 -14.75 6.54 -1.19
C LYS A 74 -13.36 6.33 -1.82
N GLY A 75 -13.24 5.38 -2.75
CA GLY A 75 -12.01 5.18 -3.53
C GLY A 75 -11.64 6.44 -4.33
N LYS A 76 -12.62 7.09 -4.96
CA LYS A 76 -12.44 8.38 -5.65
C LYS A 76 -11.94 9.47 -4.72
N LYS A 77 -12.56 9.62 -3.54
CA LYS A 77 -12.15 10.61 -2.54
C LYS A 77 -10.73 10.35 -2.04
N MET A 78 -10.35 9.08 -1.86
CA MET A 78 -9.00 8.69 -1.50
C MET A 78 -7.99 9.11 -2.57
N ALA A 79 -8.22 8.70 -3.83
CA ALA A 79 -7.33 9.02 -4.95
C ALA A 79 -7.15 10.53 -5.11
N TYR A 80 -8.26 11.28 -5.06
CA TYR A 80 -8.24 12.74 -5.12
C TYR A 80 -7.43 13.37 -3.96
N ASN A 81 -7.64 12.91 -2.73
CA ASN A 81 -6.97 13.48 -1.56
C ASN A 81 -5.46 13.26 -1.62
N SER A 82 -5.03 12.05 -1.98
CA SER A 82 -3.60 11.73 -2.08
C SER A 82 -2.94 12.51 -3.22
N ASP A 83 -3.57 12.53 -4.40
CA ASP A 83 -3.11 13.30 -5.56
C ASP A 83 -2.97 14.80 -5.25
N ASN A 84 -3.99 15.39 -4.63
CA ASN A 84 -3.99 16.80 -4.29
C ASN A 84 -2.92 17.13 -3.24
N GLN A 85 -2.70 16.25 -2.26
CA GLN A 85 -1.67 16.44 -1.24
C GLN A 85 -0.26 16.44 -1.84
N GLU A 86 0.07 15.43 -2.64
CA GLU A 86 1.36 15.34 -3.34
C GLU A 86 1.55 16.52 -4.31
N ASN A 87 0.49 16.88 -5.04
CA ASN A 87 0.50 18.04 -5.93
C ASN A 87 0.87 19.33 -5.19
N GLU A 88 0.17 19.64 -4.09
CA GLU A 88 0.44 20.87 -3.32
C GLU A 88 1.83 20.85 -2.69
N TYR A 89 2.28 19.69 -2.20
CA TYR A 89 3.63 19.53 -1.66
C TYR A 89 4.69 19.87 -2.71
N PHE A 90 4.74 19.16 -3.84
CA PHE A 90 5.77 19.36 -4.85
C PHE A 90 5.68 20.71 -5.56
N LYS A 91 4.46 21.20 -5.79
CA LYS A 91 4.24 22.56 -6.30
C LYS A 91 4.78 23.63 -5.34
N SER A 92 4.72 23.39 -4.03
CA SER A 92 5.25 24.33 -3.04
C SER A 92 6.78 24.45 -3.08
N LEU A 93 7.48 23.37 -3.48
CA LEU A 93 8.94 23.30 -3.60
C LEU A 93 9.50 24.08 -4.80
N LEU A 94 8.65 24.44 -5.77
CA LEU A 94 9.07 25.23 -6.91
C LEU A 94 9.52 26.63 -6.46
N ARG A 95 10.78 26.97 -6.78
CA ARG A 95 11.43 28.25 -6.40
C ARG A 95 10.67 29.48 -6.90
N PHE A 96 10.23 29.45 -8.15
CA PHE A 96 9.65 30.61 -8.82
C PHE A 96 8.11 30.54 -8.85
N ARG A 97 7.44 31.66 -8.56
CA ARG A 97 5.96 31.70 -8.54
C ARG A 97 5.33 31.38 -9.90
N PHE A 98 5.99 31.74 -11.00
CA PHE A 98 5.46 31.49 -12.34
C PHE A 98 5.47 29.98 -12.68
N THR A 99 6.49 29.23 -12.26
CA THR A 99 6.58 27.78 -12.54
C THR A 99 5.49 26.99 -11.83
N LYS A 100 4.97 27.48 -10.71
CA LYS A 100 3.79 26.92 -10.01
C LYS A 100 2.53 26.90 -10.87
N LYS A 101 2.40 27.81 -11.83
CA LYS A 101 1.26 27.86 -12.77
C LYS A 101 1.45 26.93 -13.98
N LEU A 102 2.68 26.48 -14.24
CA LEU A 102 3.04 25.69 -15.43
C LEU A 102 2.99 24.16 -15.21
N ASN A 103 2.62 23.71 -14.00
CA ASN A 103 2.62 22.29 -13.62
C ASN A 103 3.94 21.58 -14.02
N THR A 104 5.07 22.18 -13.67
CA THR A 104 6.42 21.69 -14.02
C THR A 104 6.98 20.72 -12.98
N HIS A 105 6.34 20.63 -11.81
CA HIS A 105 6.67 19.64 -10.79
C HIS A 105 6.19 18.25 -11.20
N LEU A 106 6.70 17.22 -10.53
CA LEU A 106 6.23 15.84 -10.65
C LEU A 106 5.60 15.47 -9.31
N ASN A 107 4.43 14.82 -9.32
CA ASN A 107 3.62 14.54 -8.13
C ASN A 107 3.15 13.09 -8.04
N LEU A 108 3.74 12.22 -8.85
CA LEU A 108 3.48 10.79 -8.86
C LEU A 108 4.72 10.05 -9.37
N GLY A 109 5.32 9.21 -8.54
CA GLY A 109 6.29 8.23 -8.99
C GLY A 109 5.61 6.88 -9.19
N VAL A 110 5.78 6.27 -10.36
CA VAL A 110 5.30 4.91 -10.67
C VAL A 110 6.50 4.00 -10.93
N TYR A 111 6.50 2.85 -10.26
CA TYR A 111 7.60 1.90 -10.29
C TYR A 111 7.20 0.69 -11.11
N PHE A 112 8.16 0.17 -11.88
CA PHE A 112 7.96 -0.90 -12.83
C PHE A 112 9.02 -1.98 -12.66
N ASP A 113 8.61 -3.24 -12.74
CA ASP A 113 9.55 -4.33 -12.86
C ASP A 113 10.31 -4.29 -14.21
N LYS A 114 11.26 -5.20 -14.38
CA LYS A 114 12.03 -5.33 -15.63
C LYS A 114 11.21 -5.64 -16.88
N TYR A 115 9.93 -6.02 -16.73
CA TYR A 115 9.00 -6.32 -17.81
C TYR A 115 7.98 -5.20 -18.04
N GLY A 116 8.15 -4.05 -17.38
CA GLY A 116 7.24 -2.91 -17.49
C GLY A 116 5.91 -3.09 -16.75
N LYS A 117 5.81 -4.04 -15.81
CA LYS A 117 4.63 -4.19 -14.96
C LYS A 117 4.72 -3.24 -13.79
N VAL A 118 3.64 -2.48 -13.54
CA VAL A 118 3.53 -1.61 -12.37
C VAL A 118 3.68 -2.46 -11.10
N ILE A 119 4.50 -2.02 -10.16
CA ILE A 119 4.70 -2.67 -8.86
C ILE A 119 4.41 -1.76 -7.68
N PHE A 120 4.45 -0.44 -7.86
CA PHE A 120 4.28 0.52 -6.77
C PHE A 120 3.98 1.91 -7.32
N ASN A 121 3.32 2.74 -6.50
CA ASN A 121 3.20 4.17 -6.77
C ASN A 121 3.24 4.98 -5.47
N THR A 122 3.82 6.18 -5.53
CA THR A 122 4.06 7.03 -4.34
C THR A 122 2.76 7.53 -3.71
N GLN A 123 1.73 7.81 -4.51
CA GLN A 123 0.44 8.30 -4.01
C GLN A 123 -0.29 7.26 -3.14
N LEU A 124 -0.19 5.96 -3.47
CA LEU A 124 -0.75 4.90 -2.65
C LEU A 124 -0.02 4.78 -1.31
N ALA A 125 1.31 4.91 -1.31
CA ALA A 125 2.09 4.93 -0.08
C ALA A 125 1.78 6.15 0.80
N ASN A 126 1.65 7.34 0.20
CA ASN A 126 1.23 8.55 0.91
C ASN A 126 -0.15 8.36 1.57
N PHE A 127 -1.07 7.68 0.90
CA PHE A 127 -2.36 7.33 1.50
C PHE A 127 -2.21 6.41 2.72
N TYR A 128 -1.44 5.33 2.64
CA TYR A 128 -1.24 4.44 3.77
C TYR A 128 -0.54 5.12 4.94
N LEU A 129 0.42 6.00 4.67
CA LEU A 129 1.11 6.76 5.70
C LEU A 129 0.22 7.82 6.35
N ASN A 130 -0.92 8.17 5.72
CA ASN A 130 -1.85 9.19 6.17
C ASN A 130 -1.12 10.48 6.59
N ILE A 131 -0.21 10.94 5.74
CA ILE A 131 0.67 12.07 6.07
C ILE A 131 -0.20 13.29 6.40
N PRO A 132 -0.05 13.91 7.58
CA PRO A 132 -0.93 14.96 8.00
C PRO A 132 -0.71 16.22 7.14
N LYS A 133 -1.82 16.90 6.80
CA LYS A 133 -1.77 18.13 5.99
C LYS A 133 -1.17 19.31 6.75
N ASN A 134 -1.12 19.25 8.09
CA ASN A 134 -0.53 20.28 8.91
C ASN A 134 1.01 20.15 8.88
N LYS A 135 1.71 21.26 8.70
CA LYS A 135 3.19 21.27 8.66
C LYS A 135 3.83 21.16 10.06
N SER A 136 3.06 20.83 11.10
CA SER A 136 3.57 20.71 12.48
C SER A 136 4.54 19.53 12.62
N VAL A 137 4.39 18.50 11.79
CA VAL A 137 5.30 17.36 11.68
C VAL A 137 5.74 17.26 10.22
N SER A 138 7.05 17.17 9.99
CA SER A 138 7.57 16.94 8.63
C SER A 138 7.16 15.54 8.15
N MET A 139 7.01 15.39 6.83
CA MET A 139 6.68 14.11 6.21
C MET A 139 7.60 12.98 6.70
N ASN A 140 8.92 13.20 6.69
CA ASN A 140 9.90 12.22 7.16
C ASN A 140 9.69 11.83 8.62
N LYS A 141 9.39 12.82 9.49
CA LYS A 141 9.16 12.56 10.91
C LYS A 141 7.87 11.77 11.11
N HIS A 142 6.81 12.08 10.36
CA HIS A 142 5.55 11.33 10.42
C HIS A 142 5.73 9.88 9.94
N THR A 143 6.38 9.68 8.79
CA THR A 143 6.69 8.34 8.27
C THR A 143 7.50 7.51 9.26
N PHE A 144 8.49 8.13 9.92
CA PHE A 144 9.26 7.46 10.97
C PHE A 144 8.39 7.08 12.18
N ILE A 145 7.48 7.96 12.61
CA ILE A 145 6.56 7.67 13.73
C ILE A 145 5.65 6.49 13.40
N VAL A 146 5.04 6.45 12.20
CA VAL A 146 4.19 5.35 11.76
C VAL A 146 4.98 4.03 11.71
N GLY A 147 6.16 4.05 11.10
CA GLY A 147 7.02 2.87 11.01
C GLY A 147 7.45 2.36 12.39
N LYS A 148 7.88 3.27 13.28
CA LYS A 148 8.25 2.94 14.66
C LYS A 148 7.08 2.32 15.42
N ARG A 149 5.88 2.90 15.33
CA ARG A 149 4.67 2.37 15.98
C ARG A 149 4.35 0.96 15.50
N LEU A 150 4.36 0.70 14.19
CA LEU A 150 4.12 -0.64 13.64
C LEU A 150 5.19 -1.64 14.10
N GLY A 151 6.45 -1.22 14.16
CA GLY A 151 7.56 -2.02 14.68
C GLY A 151 7.41 -2.37 16.15
N GLU A 152 7.08 -1.40 17.00
CA GLU A 152 6.83 -1.60 18.44
C GLU A 152 5.67 -2.57 18.66
N GLU A 153 4.57 -2.41 17.93
CA GLU A 153 3.41 -3.30 18.04
C GLU A 153 3.72 -4.73 17.58
N THR A 154 4.51 -4.87 16.51
CA THR A 154 4.97 -6.17 16.02
C THR A 154 5.88 -6.85 17.04
N ALA A 155 6.81 -6.09 17.63
CA ALA A 155 7.72 -6.58 18.66
C ALA A 155 6.97 -6.97 19.94
N GLU A 156 5.97 -6.20 20.37
CA GLU A 156 5.12 -6.53 21.52
C GLU A 156 4.47 -7.91 21.35
N ILE A 157 3.85 -8.16 20.20
CA ILE A 157 3.24 -9.45 19.88
C ILE A 157 4.28 -10.56 19.89
N LEU A 158 5.40 -10.38 19.16
CA LEU A 158 6.39 -11.44 18.97
C LEU A 158 7.13 -11.79 20.27
N VAL A 159 7.62 -10.78 20.99
CA VAL A 159 8.46 -10.97 22.17
C VAL A 159 7.61 -11.32 23.39
N HIS A 160 6.56 -10.55 23.68
CA HIS A 160 5.82 -10.70 24.93
C HIS A 160 4.69 -11.72 24.84
N HIS A 161 4.07 -11.90 23.67
CA HIS A 161 2.95 -12.83 23.52
C HIS A 161 3.33 -14.14 22.85
N CYS A 162 4.23 -14.12 21.86
CA CYS A 162 4.73 -15.33 21.20
C CYS A 162 5.98 -15.92 21.86
N TYR A 163 6.67 -15.18 22.73
CA TYR A 163 7.96 -15.57 23.32
C TYR A 163 9.05 -15.86 22.28
N SER A 164 8.96 -15.18 21.13
CA SER A 164 9.90 -15.36 20.03
C SER A 164 11.21 -14.64 20.30
N ASN A 165 12.32 -15.30 19.98
CA ASN A 165 13.62 -14.64 19.92
C ASN A 165 13.87 -14.16 18.49
N ILE A 166 13.50 -12.90 18.22
CA ILE A 166 13.58 -12.30 16.88
C ILE A 166 14.99 -12.44 16.31
N GLU A 167 16.04 -12.08 17.06
CA GLU A 167 17.44 -12.13 16.57
C GLU A 167 17.88 -13.54 16.14
N LYS A 168 17.43 -14.58 16.86
CA LYS A 168 17.77 -15.97 16.53
C LYS A 168 16.91 -16.52 15.39
N ASN A 169 15.65 -16.12 15.32
CA ASN A 169 14.64 -16.71 14.45
C ASN A 169 14.47 -15.96 13.11
N ASN A 170 14.99 -14.74 12.99
CA ASN A 170 14.94 -13.91 11.79
C ASN A 170 16.01 -14.34 10.76
N LYS A 171 15.83 -15.55 10.22
CA LYS A 171 16.70 -16.15 9.20
C LYS A 171 15.87 -16.77 8.09
N ILE A 172 14.95 -16.01 7.52
CA ILE A 172 14.24 -16.46 6.32
C ILE A 172 15.18 -16.31 5.13
N ASN A 173 15.34 -17.42 4.42
CA ASN A 173 16.15 -17.43 3.20
C ASN A 173 15.35 -16.79 2.06
N HIS A 174 15.59 -15.52 1.80
CA HIS A 174 15.00 -14.81 0.67
C HIS A 174 15.83 -14.95 -0.61
N ASN A 175 15.19 -14.77 -1.76
CA ASN A 175 15.88 -14.50 -3.02
C ASN A 175 16.31 -13.03 -3.07
N ASP A 176 17.20 -12.72 -4.00
CA ASP A 176 17.53 -11.34 -4.34
C ASP A 176 16.29 -10.56 -4.76
N ILE A 177 16.29 -9.27 -4.43
CA ILE A 177 15.21 -8.37 -4.79
C ILE A 177 15.16 -8.21 -6.32
N PRO A 178 13.98 -8.39 -6.94
CA PRO A 178 13.81 -8.14 -8.36
C PRO A 178 14.22 -6.71 -8.73
N LYS A 179 14.95 -6.56 -9.84
CA LYS A 179 15.29 -5.23 -10.37
C LYS A 179 14.04 -4.51 -10.84
N TYR A 180 13.95 -3.22 -10.51
CA TYR A 180 12.89 -2.33 -10.94
C TYR A 180 13.44 -0.94 -11.27
N GLY A 181 12.66 -0.15 -12.01
CA GLY A 181 12.89 1.26 -12.28
C GLY A 181 11.67 2.10 -11.92
N TYR A 182 11.77 3.42 -12.04
CA TYR A 182 10.64 4.32 -11.81
C TYR A 182 10.55 5.42 -12.88
N ILE A 183 9.34 5.91 -13.10
CA ILE A 183 9.05 7.07 -13.94
C ILE A 183 8.17 8.01 -13.12
N ASP A 184 8.53 9.29 -13.15
CA ASP A 184 7.79 10.35 -12.49
C ASP A 184 6.85 11.08 -13.46
N PHE A 185 5.64 11.38 -13.00
CA PHE A 185 4.58 12.02 -13.76
C PHE A 185 4.06 13.28 -13.05
N ASN A 186 3.52 14.20 -13.85
CA ASN A 186 2.58 15.20 -13.35
C ASN A 186 1.16 14.76 -13.72
N THR A 187 0.35 14.38 -12.73
CA THR A 187 -1.03 13.91 -12.94
C THR A 187 -1.98 14.99 -13.45
N ASN A 188 -1.59 16.27 -13.41
CA ASN A 188 -2.33 17.40 -13.96
C ASN A 188 -1.87 17.78 -15.38
N LYS A 189 -1.04 16.94 -16.00
CA LYS A 189 -0.70 17.01 -17.42
C LYS A 189 -1.14 15.74 -18.12
N GLU A 190 -1.60 15.90 -19.35
CA GLU A 190 -1.83 14.76 -20.25
C GLU A 190 -0.53 13.97 -20.41
N ASN A 191 -0.67 12.66 -20.39
CA ASN A 191 0.43 11.72 -20.57
C ASN A 191 -0.13 10.44 -21.18
N VAL A 192 0.73 9.70 -21.88
CA VAL A 192 0.37 8.45 -22.55
C VAL A 192 0.19 7.27 -21.58
N PHE A 193 0.53 7.46 -20.29
CA PHE A 193 0.44 6.41 -19.28
C PHE A 193 -1.00 6.20 -18.80
N PHE A 194 -1.77 7.27 -18.66
CA PHE A 194 -3.18 7.19 -18.30
C PHE A 194 -4.10 7.12 -19.53
N SER A 195 -5.18 6.38 -19.39
CA SER A 195 -6.19 6.24 -20.45
C SER A 195 -7.01 7.53 -20.57
N ASP A 196 -7.18 8.02 -21.80
CA ASP A 196 -8.04 9.15 -22.14
C ASP A 196 -9.54 8.83 -21.99
N GLN A 197 -9.88 7.54 -21.87
CA GLN A 197 -11.25 7.07 -21.67
C GLN A 197 -11.77 7.34 -20.26
N PHE A 198 -10.87 7.53 -19.29
CA PHE A 198 -11.21 7.67 -17.88
C PHE A 198 -10.77 9.03 -17.33
N ASN A 199 -11.54 9.57 -16.39
CA ASN A 199 -11.09 10.74 -15.63
C ASN A 199 -9.85 10.40 -14.77
N LYS A 200 -9.18 11.44 -14.28
CA LYS A 200 -7.95 11.31 -13.48
C LYS A 200 -8.15 10.38 -12.27
N GLU A 201 -9.23 10.54 -11.51
CA GLU A 201 -9.44 9.75 -10.31
C GLU A 201 -9.65 8.26 -10.60
N THR A 202 -10.38 7.92 -11.66
CA THR A 202 -10.57 6.53 -12.09
C THR A 202 -9.25 5.90 -12.55
N ASN A 203 -8.45 6.64 -13.31
CA ASN A 203 -7.10 6.20 -13.71
C ASN A 203 -6.20 5.93 -12.48
N LEU A 204 -6.23 6.82 -11.48
CA LEU A 204 -5.48 6.63 -10.23
C LEU A 204 -5.97 5.43 -9.43
N ILE A 205 -7.28 5.18 -9.36
CA ILE A 205 -7.83 3.97 -8.72
C ILE A 205 -7.28 2.71 -9.39
N PHE A 206 -7.25 2.64 -10.72
CA PHE A 206 -6.65 1.51 -11.44
C PHE A 206 -5.15 1.38 -11.14
N LEU A 207 -4.40 2.49 -11.15
CA LEU A 207 -2.98 2.49 -10.80
C LEU A 207 -2.72 1.93 -9.39
N HIS A 208 -3.54 2.34 -8.41
CA HIS A 208 -3.42 1.86 -7.04
C HIS A 208 -3.70 0.35 -6.93
N MET A 209 -4.77 -0.14 -7.57
CA MET A 209 -5.05 -1.58 -7.60
C MET A 209 -3.94 -2.38 -8.31
N LEU A 210 -3.45 -1.89 -9.44
CA LEU A 210 -2.34 -2.49 -10.18
C LEU A 210 -1.05 -2.51 -9.34
N SER A 211 -0.80 -1.48 -8.54
CA SER A 211 0.37 -1.44 -7.65
C SER A 211 0.28 -2.51 -6.56
N THR A 212 -0.89 -2.72 -5.95
CA THR A 212 -1.05 -3.76 -4.92
C THR A 212 -0.85 -5.17 -5.48
N VAL A 213 -1.48 -5.47 -6.63
CA VAL A 213 -1.33 -6.78 -7.29
C VAL A 213 0.08 -6.96 -7.84
N GLY A 214 0.63 -5.91 -8.45
CA GLY A 214 1.95 -5.89 -9.06
C GLY A 214 3.06 -6.06 -8.03
N PHE A 215 2.98 -5.39 -6.89
CA PHE A 215 3.88 -5.63 -5.77
C PHE A 215 3.87 -7.10 -5.36
N THR A 216 2.69 -7.68 -5.19
CA THR A 216 2.57 -9.08 -4.74
C THR A 216 3.19 -10.03 -5.76
N ASN A 217 2.81 -9.89 -7.03
CA ASN A 217 3.19 -10.82 -8.07
C ASN A 217 4.65 -10.68 -8.52
N ASN A 218 5.16 -9.46 -8.59
CA ASN A 218 6.44 -9.16 -9.23
C ASN A 218 7.53 -8.78 -8.23
N MET A 219 7.20 -8.53 -6.96
CA MET A 219 8.18 -8.30 -5.88
C MET A 219 8.10 -9.37 -4.80
N LEU A 220 6.94 -9.51 -4.14
CA LEU A 220 6.81 -10.35 -2.95
C LEU A 220 6.97 -11.86 -3.24
N ILE A 221 6.27 -12.38 -4.26
CA ILE A 221 6.37 -13.79 -4.66
C ILE A 221 7.80 -14.17 -5.05
N PRO A 222 8.51 -13.40 -5.92
CA PRO A 222 9.90 -13.71 -6.26
C PRO A 222 10.86 -13.76 -5.07
N ILE A 223 10.64 -12.93 -4.04
CA ILE A 223 11.53 -12.84 -2.87
C ILE A 223 11.36 -14.04 -1.92
N LEU A 224 10.16 -14.58 -1.81
CA LEU A 224 9.84 -15.68 -0.88
C LEU A 224 10.07 -17.05 -1.55
N LYS A 225 11.17 -17.72 -1.19
CA LYS A 225 11.59 -19.03 -1.76
C LYS A 225 10.59 -20.17 -1.54
N LYS A 226 9.77 -20.10 -0.49
CA LYS A 226 8.75 -21.11 -0.15
C LYS A 226 7.36 -20.48 -0.22
N ARG A 227 6.37 -21.29 -0.59
CA ARG A 227 4.95 -20.93 -0.46
C ARG A 227 4.56 -20.91 1.02
N GLU A 228 5.06 -19.91 1.73
CA GLU A 228 4.71 -19.64 3.11
C GLU A 228 3.19 -19.41 3.20
N THR A 229 2.55 -19.91 4.25
CA THR A 229 1.09 -19.77 4.40
C THR A 229 0.68 -18.30 4.48
N TRP A 230 1.57 -17.44 5.00
CA TRP A 230 1.40 -16.00 4.99
C TRP A 230 1.27 -15.43 3.58
N LEU A 231 2.16 -15.81 2.66
CA LEU A 231 2.12 -15.35 1.27
C LEU A 231 0.79 -15.70 0.60
N LEU A 232 0.27 -16.92 0.82
CA LEU A 232 -1.03 -17.34 0.28
C LEU A 232 -2.18 -16.46 0.81
N ARG A 233 -2.14 -16.06 2.09
CA ARG A 233 -3.13 -15.13 2.67
C ARG A 233 -3.03 -13.74 2.03
N ILE A 234 -1.82 -13.23 1.83
CA ILE A 234 -1.61 -11.93 1.17
C ILE A 234 -2.11 -11.96 -0.28
N MET A 235 -1.78 -13.01 -1.03
CA MET A 235 -2.27 -13.22 -2.39
C MET A 235 -3.80 -13.24 -2.43
N TYR A 236 -4.43 -14.02 -1.54
CA TYR A 236 -5.89 -14.10 -1.47
C TYR A 236 -6.51 -12.72 -1.20
N ILE A 237 -6.03 -12.00 -0.19
CA ILE A 237 -6.55 -10.67 0.17
C ILE A 237 -6.44 -9.70 -1.00
N ASN A 238 -5.30 -9.68 -1.68
CA ASN A 238 -5.06 -8.74 -2.78
C ASN A 238 -5.89 -9.07 -4.01
N VAL A 239 -6.00 -10.35 -4.39
CA VAL A 239 -6.84 -10.78 -5.51
C VAL A 239 -8.31 -10.48 -5.19
N HIS A 240 -8.79 -10.89 -4.01
CA HIS A 240 -10.16 -10.67 -3.60
C HIS A 240 -10.54 -9.18 -3.61
N ASN A 241 -9.74 -8.33 -2.95
CA ASN A 241 -10.01 -6.90 -2.88
C ASN A 241 -9.92 -6.22 -4.26
N THR A 242 -9.00 -6.67 -5.13
CA THR A 242 -8.87 -6.10 -6.48
C THR A 242 -10.04 -6.47 -7.37
N ILE A 243 -10.49 -7.74 -7.36
CA ILE A 243 -11.66 -8.17 -8.12
C ILE A 243 -12.90 -7.39 -7.68
N LEU A 244 -13.13 -7.27 -6.36
CA LEU A 244 -14.23 -6.47 -5.84
C LEU A 244 -14.10 -5.00 -6.25
N GLY A 245 -12.90 -4.43 -6.18
CA GLY A 245 -12.64 -3.06 -6.62
C GLY A 245 -12.98 -2.84 -8.09
N ILE A 246 -12.54 -3.74 -8.97
CA ILE A 246 -12.87 -3.72 -10.40
C ILE A 246 -14.39 -3.80 -10.61
N LYS A 247 -15.08 -4.73 -9.93
CA LYS A 247 -16.56 -4.83 -9.98
C LYS A 247 -17.22 -3.51 -9.57
N LYS A 248 -16.70 -2.80 -8.56
CA LYS A 248 -17.22 -1.48 -8.15
C LYS A 248 -16.97 -0.37 -9.17
N VAL A 249 -15.80 -0.35 -9.82
CA VAL A 249 -15.52 0.60 -10.91
C VAL A 249 -16.46 0.34 -12.09
N ILE A 250 -16.59 -0.91 -12.51
CA ILE A 250 -17.50 -1.35 -13.58
C ILE A 250 -18.94 -0.90 -13.30
N GLN A 251 -19.44 -1.15 -12.08
CA GLN A 251 -20.77 -0.75 -11.67
C GLN A 251 -20.95 0.77 -11.77
N HIS A 252 -19.96 1.54 -11.30
CA HIS A 252 -20.01 3.00 -11.40
C HIS A 252 -20.02 3.49 -12.86
N LEU A 253 -19.20 2.90 -13.72
CA LEU A 253 -19.13 3.23 -15.14
C LEU A 253 -20.46 2.91 -15.83
N LYS A 254 -21.04 1.72 -15.64
CA LYS A 254 -22.35 1.36 -16.22
C LYS A 254 -23.48 2.30 -15.79
N GLN A 255 -23.44 2.82 -14.56
CA GLN A 255 -24.48 3.72 -14.04
C GLN A 255 -24.33 5.17 -14.51
N ASN A 256 -23.12 5.61 -14.88
CA ASN A 256 -22.82 7.04 -15.11
C ASN A 256 -22.23 7.33 -16.50
N SER A 257 -22.00 6.31 -17.31
CA SER A 257 -21.48 6.43 -18.67
C SER A 257 -22.58 6.23 -19.70
N THR A 258 -22.60 7.08 -20.72
CA THR A 258 -23.34 6.85 -21.97
C THR A 258 -22.55 6.01 -22.98
N LYS A 259 -21.27 5.74 -22.70
CA LYS A 259 -20.39 4.88 -23.52
C LYS A 259 -20.52 3.44 -23.05
N ASP A 260 -20.81 2.55 -24.00
CA ASP A 260 -20.64 1.10 -23.83
C ASP A 260 -19.15 0.79 -23.66
N PHE A 261 -18.76 0.48 -22.44
CA PHE A 261 -17.46 -0.14 -22.19
C PHE A 261 -17.60 -1.63 -22.48
N ASN A 262 -16.70 -2.17 -23.31
CA ASN A 262 -16.61 -3.61 -23.56
C ASN A 262 -15.97 -4.26 -22.33
N ILE A 263 -16.79 -4.47 -21.28
CA ILE A 263 -16.35 -4.97 -19.99
C ILE A 263 -16.49 -6.50 -20.02
N PRO A 264 -15.40 -7.27 -19.90
CA PRO A 264 -15.50 -8.72 -19.82
C PRO A 264 -16.33 -9.11 -18.59
N GLU A 265 -17.21 -10.10 -18.74
CA GLU A 265 -17.91 -10.70 -17.61
C GLU A 265 -16.86 -11.31 -16.67
N ILE A 266 -16.88 -10.85 -15.42
CA ILE A 266 -16.06 -11.43 -14.36
C ILE A 266 -17.00 -12.36 -13.60
N ASP A 267 -16.97 -13.64 -13.97
CA ASP A 267 -17.71 -14.70 -13.26
C ASP A 267 -17.38 -14.66 -11.76
N ASP A 268 -18.38 -15.02 -10.94
CA ASP A 268 -18.30 -15.03 -9.49
C ASP A 268 -17.42 -16.16 -8.93
#